data_AF-A0A3B9TWQ1-F1
#
_entry.id   AF-A0A3B9TWQ1-F1
#
_cell.length_a   1.000
_cell.length_b   1.000
_cell.length_c   1.000
_cell.angle_alpha   90.00
_cell.angle_beta   90.00
_cell.angle_gamma   90.00
#
_symmetry.space_group_name_H-M   'P 1'
#
loop_
_entity.id
_entity.type
_entity.pdbx_description
1 polymer ?
#
loop_
_entity_poly.entity_id
_entity_poly.type
_entity_poly.pdbx_seq_one_letter_code
_entity_poly.pdbx_strand_id
1 'polypeptide(L)' 'MLVIDADGRPTNHFEQNLAWQPVAGRRIVALDGRKAPPEMTGVDWQAGTPPLSSTAISRNRSRDLYIHKGVEGE' A
#
# COMPACT_ATOMS: atom_id res chain seq x y z
N MET A 1 3.19 -6.35 1.92
CA MET A 1 2.63 -5.02 1.59
C MET A 1 3.76 -4.18 1.01
N LEU A 2 3.52 -3.53 -0.13
CA LEU A 2 4.41 -2.50 -0.69
C LEU A 2 3.69 -1.15 -0.61
N VAL A 3 4.35 -0.13 -0.08
CA VAL A 3 3.83 1.24 -0.02
C VAL A 3 4.57 2.09 -1.05
N ILE A 4 3.82 2.90 -1.79
CA ILE A 4 4.28 3.77 -2.87
C ILE A 4 3.76 5.16 -2.58
N ASP A 5 4.64 6.15 -2.53
CA ASP A 5 4.25 7.54 -2.33
C ASP A 5 3.58 8.12 -3.57
N ALA A 6 2.94 9.29 -3.42
CA ALA A 6 2.35 10.04 -4.52
C ALA A 6 3.33 10.35 -5.67
N ASP A 7 4.63 10.39 -5.39
CA ASP A 7 5.69 10.61 -6.38
C ASP A 7 6.09 9.33 -7.14
N GLY A 8 5.44 8.20 -6.86
CA GLY A 8 5.69 6.91 -7.49
C GLY A 8 6.95 6.22 -6.97
N ARG A 9 7.60 6.74 -5.92
CA ARG A 9 8.77 6.13 -5.31
C ARG A 9 8.33 5.19 -4.19
N PRO A 10 8.74 3.91 -4.23
CA PRO A 10 8.61 3.05 -3.07
C PRO A 10 9.45 3.64 -1.94
N THR A 11 8.80 4.20 -0.92
CA THR A 11 9.47 4.64 0.31
C THR A 11 9.78 3.41 1.14
N ASN A 12 10.81 2.71 0.69
CA ASN A 12 11.19 1.46 1.28
C ASN A 12 11.94 1.70 2.59
N HIS A 13 11.20 1.74 3.70
CA HIS A 13 11.82 1.63 5.03
C HIS A 13 12.59 0.30 5.19
N PHE A 14 12.42 -0.71 4.32
CA PHE A 14 13.18 -1.97 4.37
C PHE A 14 14.63 -1.87 3.86
N GLU A 15 15.02 -1.00 2.93
CA GLU A 15 16.43 -0.99 2.46
C GLU A 15 17.35 -0.27 3.44
N GLN A 16 16.81 0.68 4.21
CA GLN A 16 17.57 1.44 5.20
C GLN A 16 17.26 1.03 6.65
N ASN A 17 16.32 0.10 6.85
CA ASN A 17 15.86 -0.38 8.16
C ASN A 17 15.43 0.77 9.11
N LEU A 18 15.02 1.90 8.54
CA LEU A 18 14.55 3.04 9.31
C LEU A 18 13.14 2.73 9.82
N ALA A 19 12.83 3.19 11.03
CA ALA A 19 11.46 3.13 11.52
C ALA A 19 10.57 4.00 10.61
N TRP A 20 9.45 3.44 10.16
CA TRP A 20 8.45 4.21 9.43
C TRP A 20 7.93 5.36 10.30
N GLN A 21 7.91 6.57 9.72
CA GLN A 21 7.36 7.77 10.35
C GLN A 21 6.34 8.42 9.41
N PRO A 22 5.11 8.70 9.87
CA PRO A 22 4.12 9.39 9.06
C PRO A 22 4.55 10.82 8.79
N VAL A 23 4.24 11.30 7.60
CA VAL A 23 4.35 12.70 7.19
C VAL A 23 2.98 13.21 6.84
N ALA A 24 2.39 14.00 7.75
CA ALA A 24 1.04 14.51 7.63
C ALA A 24 0.71 15.07 6.23
N GLY A 25 -0.41 14.63 5.67
CA GLY A 25 -0.91 15.02 4.36
C GLY A 25 -0.28 14.30 3.16
N ARG A 26 0.71 13.42 3.37
CA ARG A 26 1.30 12.62 2.28
C ARG A 26 0.29 11.60 1.77
N ARG A 27 0.06 11.59 0.46
CA ARG A 27 -0.77 10.57 -0.20
C ARG A 27 0.07 9.35 -0.51
N ILE A 28 -0.47 8.17 -0.23
CA ILE A 28 0.19 6.90 -0.45
C ILE A 28 -0.74 5.90 -1.13
N VAL A 29 -0.12 4.94 -1.80
CA VAL A 29 -0.77 3.76 -2.40
C VAL A 29 -0.12 2.52 -1.79
N ALA A 30 -0.93 1.60 -1.27
CA ALA A 30 -0.45 0.32 -0.78
C ALA A 30 -0.98 -0.84 -1.63
N LEU A 31 -0.11 -1.80 -1.92
CA LEU A 31 -0.46 -3.06 -2.57
C LEU A 31 -0.44 -4.19 -1.53
N ASP A 32 -1.60 -4.83 -1.33
CA ASP A 32 -1.77 -5.96 -0.42
C ASP A 32 -2.56 -7.10 -1.09
N GLY A 33 -2.33 -8.34 -0.68
CA GLY A 33 -3.11 -9.49 -1.16
C GLY A 33 -4.49 -9.60 -0.52
N ARG A 34 -4.77 -8.78 0.51
CA ARG A 34 -6.04 -8.76 1.24
C ARG A 34 -6.90 -7.58 0.80
N LYS A 35 -8.22 -7.82 0.81
CA LYS A 35 -9.24 -6.80 0.51
C LYS A 35 -9.33 -5.72 1.60
N ALA A 36 -8.90 -6.01 2.82
CA ALA A 36 -8.77 -5.01 3.88
C ALA A 36 -7.47 -4.21 3.68
N PRO A 37 -7.48 -2.89 3.93
CA PRO A 37 -6.25 -2.11 3.93
C PRO A 37 -5.30 -2.62 5.02
N PRO A 38 -3.99 -2.42 4.82
CA PRO A 38 -3.01 -2.84 5.81
C PRO A 38 -3.08 -1.98 7.07
N GLU A 39 -2.75 -2.58 8.21
CA GLU A 39 -2.67 -1.89 9.49
C GLU A 39 -1.41 -1.01 9.52
N MET A 40 -1.61 0.30 9.35
CA MET A 40 -0.56 1.32 9.46
C MET A 40 -1.09 2.44 10.37
N THR A 41 -0.45 2.62 11.52
CA THR A 41 -0.79 3.70 12.46
C THR A 41 -0.58 5.04 11.78
N GLY A 42 -1.51 6.00 11.91
CA GLY A 42 -1.36 7.32 11.28
C GLY A 42 -1.58 7.33 9.76
N VAL A 43 -2.28 6.33 9.21
CA VAL A 43 -2.77 6.37 7.82
C VAL A 43 -4.28 6.29 7.80
N ASP A 44 -4.91 7.29 7.21
CA ASP A 44 -6.32 7.31 6.88
C ASP A 44 -6.54 6.68 5.50
N TRP A 45 -6.99 5.43 5.48
CA TRP A 45 -7.31 4.72 4.25
C TRP A 45 -8.64 5.19 3.67
N GLN A 46 -8.69 5.33 2.34
CA GLN A 46 -9.91 5.61 1.63
C GLN A 46 -10.91 4.45 1.81
N ALA A 47 -12.09 4.75 2.34
CA ALA A 47 -13.16 3.79 2.51
C ALA A 47 -13.73 3.28 1.17
N GLY A 48 -14.34 2.09 1.20
CA GLY A 48 -15.00 1.48 0.06
C GLY A 48 -14.34 0.17 -0.40
N THR A 49 -14.69 -0.29 -1.60
CA THR A 49 -14.07 -1.49 -2.19
C THR A 49 -12.79 -1.06 -2.94
N PRO A 50 -11.61 -1.54 -2.53
CA PRO A 50 -10.38 -1.22 -3.25
C PRO A 50 -10.37 -1.85 -4.64
N PRO A 51 -9.80 -1.18 -5.65
CA PRO A 51 -9.53 -1.80 -6.94
C PRO A 51 -8.71 -3.08 -6.78
N LEU A 52 -9.01 -4.08 -7.60
CA LEU A 52 -8.30 -5.36 -7.66
C LEU A 52 -7.54 -5.46 -8.98
N SER A 53 -6.24 -5.73 -8.90
CA SER A 53 -5.42 -6.17 -10.02
C SER A 53 -5.14 -7.66 -9.86
N SER A 54 -5.33 -8.44 -10.92
CA SER A 54 -4.99 -9.86 -10.95
C SER A 54 -3.99 -10.11 -12.06
N THR A 55 -2.93 -10.87 -11.76
CA THR A 55 -1.90 -11.23 -12.73
C THR A 55 -1.59 -12.71 -12.65
N ALA A 56 -1.61 -13.38 -13.80
CA ALA A 56 -1.10 -14.74 -13.94
C ALA A 56 0.44 -14.71 -13.91
N ILE A 57 1.03 -15.39 -12.94
CA ILE A 57 2.48 -15.55 -12.80
C ILE A 57 2.94 -16.80 -13.55
N SER A 58 2.16 -17.88 -13.49
CA SER A 58 2.39 -19.13 -14.23
C SER A 58 1.08 -19.89 -14.42
N ARG A 59 1.12 -21.03 -15.15
CA ARG A 59 -0.07 -21.84 -15.50
C ARG A 59 -1.02 -22.10 -14.33
N ASN A 60 -0.49 -22.32 -13.13
CA ASN A 60 -1.27 -22.65 -11.92
C ASN A 60 -1.08 -21.63 -10.79
N ARG A 61 -0.60 -20.42 -11.10
CA ARG A 61 -0.32 -19.42 -10.08
C ARG A 61 -0.73 -18.04 -10.58
N SER A 62 -1.73 -17.47 -9.91
CA SER A 62 -2.10 -16.06 -10.05
C SER A 62 -1.83 -15.32 -8.76
N ARG A 63 -1.73 -14.01 -8.86
CA ARG A 63 -1.66 -13.11 -7.71
C ARG A 63 -2.69 -12.01 -7.87
N ASP A 64 -3.52 -11.91 -6.85
CA ASP A 64 -4.45 -10.82 -6.64
C ASP A 64 -3.76 -9.77 -5.76
N LEU A 65 -3.88 -8.51 -6.17
CA LEU A 65 -3.35 -7.33 -5.50
C LEU A 65 -4.46 -6.29 -5.39
N TYR A 66 -4.88 -6.02 -4.17
CA TYR A 66 -5.76 -4.91 -3.87
C TYR A 66 -4.95 -3.63 -3.75
N ILE A 67 -5.46 -2.57 -4.38
CA ILE A 67 -4.83 -1.25 -4.42
C ILE A 67 -5.54 -0.36 -3.40
N HIS A 68 -4.87 -0.10 -2.29
CA HIS A 68 -5.36 0.75 -1.22
C HIS A 68 -4.80 2.15 -1.40
N LYS A 69 -5.63 3.18 -1.25
CA LYS A 69 -5.21 4.58 -1.29
C LYS A 69 -5.41 5.18 0.09
N GLY A 70 -4.40 5.88 0.59
CA GLY A 70 -4.45 6.48 1.92
C GLY A 70 -3.79 7.84 1.96
N VAL A 71 -4.01 8.55 3.05
CA VAL A 71 -3.31 9.78 3.41
C VAL A 71 -2.70 9.58 4.79
N GLU A 72 -1.42 9.91 4.93
CA GLU A 72 -0.76 9.93 6.24
C GLU A 72 -1.40 11.05 7.09
N GLY A 73 -2.04 10.67 8.19
CA GLY A 73 -2.63 11.56 9.18
C GLY A 73 -1.58 12.07 10.19
N GLU A 74 -1.96 13.09 10.96
CA GLU A 74 -1.14 13.61 12.08
C GLU A 74 -0.91 12.57 13.19
#